data_AF-A0A524QZL8-F1
#
_entry.id   AF-A0A524QZL8-F1
#
_cell.length_a   1.000
_cell.length_b   1.000
_cell.length_c   1.000
_cell.angle_alpha   90.00
_cell.angle_beta   90.00
_cell.angle_gamma   90.00
#
_symmetry.space_group_name_H-M   'P 1'
#
loop_
_entity.id
_entity.type
_entity.pdbx_description
1 polymer ?
#
loop_
_entity_poly.entity_id
_entity_poly.type
_entity_poly.pdbx_seq_one_letter_code
_entity_poly.pdbx_strand_id
1 'polypeptide(L)'
;MKVWSGILLVLIPVGALAWQSAQEVRIPDNPLQGLRLFEAKGCVQCHSIGDAGSNIGPNLADSLFDGTFLDLGAGLWNHVPGMSVTFEVTHQEWPLLSEAEATSLLSFLYFIDYLGQPGDPQEGERVFGGSGGCGSCHVIGGGDRR
;
A
#
# COMPACT_ATOMS: atom_id res chain seq x y z
N MET A 1 34.96 -55.10 27.51
CA MET A 1 34.37 -53.76 27.62
C MET A 1 33.68 -53.45 26.29
N LYS A 2 32.35 -53.58 26.20
CA LYS A 2 31.58 -53.35 24.97
C LYS A 2 30.93 -51.97 25.05
N VAL A 3 31.35 -51.05 24.19
CA VAL A 3 30.77 -49.72 24.07
C VAL A 3 29.60 -49.83 23.10
N TRP A 4 28.38 -49.61 23.58
CA TRP A 4 27.18 -49.59 22.74
C TRP A 4 26.94 -48.14 22.31
N SER A 5 27.39 -47.78 21.11
CA SER A 5 27.01 -46.52 20.47
C SER A 5 25.56 -46.64 19.98
N GLY A 6 24.62 -46.18 20.78
CA GLY A 6 23.25 -45.97 20.35
C GLY A 6 23.17 -44.76 19.42
N ILE A 7 22.87 -45.00 18.14
CA ILE A 7 22.45 -43.96 17.22
C ILE A 7 21.03 -43.54 17.64
N LEU A 8 20.91 -42.39 18.28
CA LEU A 8 19.65 -41.71 18.50
C LEU A 8 19.23 -41.06 17.18
N LEU A 9 18.46 -41.80 16.38
CA LEU A 9 17.70 -41.25 15.25
C LEU A 9 16.62 -40.33 15.82
N VAL A 10 16.94 -39.04 15.93
CA VAL A 10 15.94 -37.99 16.19
C VAL A 10 15.09 -37.87 14.92
N LEU A 11 13.94 -38.52 14.91
CA LEU A 11 12.87 -38.26 13.96
C LEU A 11 12.39 -36.83 14.21
N ILE A 12 12.89 -35.86 13.45
CA ILE A 12 12.27 -34.54 13.38
C ILE A 12 10.89 -34.77 12.75
N PRO A 13 9.77 -34.56 13.47
CA PRO A 13 8.46 -34.67 12.86
C PRO A 13 8.38 -33.57 11.82
N VAL A 14 8.33 -33.96 10.54
CA VAL A 14 8.15 -33.06 9.39
C VAL A 14 6.84 -32.24 9.49
N GLY A 15 5.95 -32.58 10.43
CA GLY A 15 4.72 -31.84 10.74
C GLY A 15 4.86 -30.64 11.68
N ALA A 16 6.04 -30.34 12.23
CA ALA A 16 6.26 -29.20 13.15
C ALA A 16 6.91 -27.98 12.48
N LEU A 17 7.24 -28.06 11.18
CA LEU A 17 7.25 -26.85 10.37
C LEU A 17 5.79 -26.52 10.10
N ALA A 18 5.19 -25.91 11.12
CA ALA A 18 4.03 -25.08 10.98
C ALA A 18 4.17 -24.38 9.63
N TRP A 19 3.25 -24.70 8.72
CA TRP A 19 2.90 -23.78 7.66
C TRP A 19 2.72 -22.46 8.40
N GLN A 20 3.71 -21.56 8.28
CA GLN A 20 3.54 -20.20 8.74
C GLN A 20 2.24 -19.81 8.05
N SER A 21 1.20 -19.64 8.86
CA SER A 21 -0.09 -19.11 8.47
C SER A 21 0.19 -18.04 7.44
N ALA A 22 -0.39 -18.18 6.24
CA ALA A 22 -0.34 -17.16 5.22
C ALA A 22 -0.40 -15.81 5.93
N GLN A 23 0.70 -15.04 5.87
CA GLN A 23 0.80 -13.76 6.55
C GLN A 23 -0.46 -13.00 6.14
N GLU A 24 -1.35 -12.69 7.08
CA GLU A 24 -2.54 -11.91 6.76
C GLU A 24 -2.02 -10.60 6.17
N VAL A 25 -2.26 -10.39 4.88
CA VAL A 25 -1.90 -9.14 4.21
C VAL A 25 -2.78 -8.06 4.83
N ARG A 26 -2.26 -7.42 5.87
CA ARG A 26 -2.93 -6.32 6.54
C ARG A 26 -2.71 -5.06 5.71
N ILE A 27 -3.69 -4.73 4.89
CA ILE A 27 -3.77 -3.43 4.21
C ILE A 27 -4.06 -2.37 5.29
N PRO A 28 -3.17 -1.38 5.51
CA PRO A 28 -3.39 -0.33 6.49
C PRO A 28 -4.70 0.42 6.24
N ASP A 29 -5.46 0.65 7.31
CA ASP A 29 -6.75 1.33 7.26
C ASP A 29 -6.66 2.80 6.84
N ASN A 30 -5.46 3.40 6.86
CA ASN A 30 -5.24 4.81 6.56
C ASN A 30 -4.22 5.01 5.43
N PRO A 31 -4.67 5.23 4.19
CA PRO A 31 -3.78 5.44 3.04
C PRO A 31 -2.98 6.76 3.14
N LEU A 32 -3.36 7.70 4.00
CA LEU A 32 -2.61 8.94 4.21
C LEU A 32 -1.25 8.69 4.87
N GLN A 33 -1.06 7.56 5.56
CA GLN A 33 0.27 7.17 6.02
C GLN A 33 1.21 6.87 4.85
N GLY A 34 0.69 6.23 3.80
CA GLY A 34 1.47 5.94 2.59
C GLY A 34 1.86 7.20 1.83
N LEU A 35 1.02 8.25 1.79
CA LEU A 35 1.39 9.55 1.22
C LEU A 35 2.62 10.15 1.91
N ARG A 36 2.64 10.16 3.25
CA ARG A 36 3.80 10.68 3.99
C ARG A 36 5.07 9.87 3.73
N LEU A 37 4.93 8.55 3.59
CA LEU A 37 6.05 7.68 3.23
C LEU A 37 6.51 7.95 1.79
N PHE A 38 5.60 8.21 0.85
CA PHE A 38 5.92 8.54 -0.53
C PHE A 38 6.79 9.80 -0.62
N GLU A 39 6.49 10.81 0.19
CA GLU A 39 7.32 12.00 0.32
C GLU A 39 8.64 11.70 1.05
N ALA A 40 8.57 11.08 2.24
CA ALA A 40 9.72 10.88 3.12
C ALA A 40 10.77 9.89 2.57
N LYS A 41 10.33 8.92 1.76
CA LYS A 41 11.21 7.93 1.10
C LYS A 41 11.67 8.39 -0.30
N GLY A 42 11.31 9.61 -0.70
CA GLY A 42 11.82 10.25 -1.91
C GLY A 42 11.10 9.86 -3.20
N CYS A 43 9.99 9.10 -3.15
CA CYS A 43 9.26 8.67 -4.34
C CYS A 43 8.77 9.88 -5.18
N VAL A 44 8.36 10.96 -4.50
CA VAL A 44 7.92 12.23 -5.13
C VAL A 44 9.00 12.95 -5.94
N GLN A 45 10.29 12.61 -5.74
CA GLN A 45 11.39 13.21 -6.50
C GLN A 45 11.45 12.71 -7.94
N CYS A 46 10.84 11.56 -8.22
CA CYS A 46 10.78 10.96 -9.55
C CYS A 46 9.35 10.86 -10.08
N HIS A 47 8.39 10.49 -9.24
CA HIS A 47 6.99 10.30 -9.62
C HIS A 47 6.13 11.51 -9.26
N SER A 48 5.24 11.89 -10.17
CA SER A 48 4.22 12.89 -9.94
C SER A 48 2.87 12.25 -9.59
N ILE A 49 2.02 13.05 -8.96
CA ILE A 49 0.61 12.76 -8.65
C ILE A 49 -0.17 13.97 -9.13
N GLY A 50 -0.74 13.88 -10.32
CA GLY A 50 -1.26 15.05 -11.02
C GLY A 50 -0.14 16.06 -11.26
N ASP A 51 -0.34 17.31 -10.86
CA ASP A 51 0.65 18.38 -11.06
C ASP A 51 1.75 18.42 -9.97
N ALA A 52 1.65 17.58 -8.93
CA ALA A 52 2.59 17.58 -7.82
C ALA A 52 3.71 16.54 -8.00
N GLY A 53 4.97 16.96 -7.83
CA GLY A 53 6.14 16.08 -7.90
C GLY A 53 6.99 16.33 -9.16
N SER A 54 7.62 15.27 -9.65
CA SER A 54 8.53 15.29 -10.80
C SER A 54 8.05 14.34 -11.89
N ASN A 55 8.49 14.55 -13.13
CA ASN A 55 8.11 13.75 -14.30
C ASN A 55 9.29 12.92 -14.84
N ILE A 56 10.21 12.50 -13.96
CA ILE A 56 11.29 11.57 -14.31
C ILE A 56 10.71 10.17 -14.51
N GLY A 57 9.86 9.75 -13.57
CA GLY A 57 9.00 8.57 -13.66
C GLY A 57 7.59 8.92 -14.13
N PRO A 58 6.73 7.92 -14.35
CA PRO A 58 5.33 8.12 -14.72
C PRO A 58 4.55 8.87 -13.63
N ASN A 59 3.60 9.70 -14.05
CA ASN A 59 2.57 10.24 -13.18
C ASN A 59 1.65 9.10 -12.71
N LEU A 60 1.57 8.94 -11.41
CA LEU A 60 0.86 7.83 -10.78
C LEU A 60 -0.66 8.08 -10.67
N ALA A 61 -1.13 9.31 -10.95
CA ALA A 61 -2.56 9.64 -11.02
C ALA A 61 -3.16 9.52 -12.43
N ASP A 62 -2.32 9.38 -13.47
CA ASP A 62 -2.78 9.27 -14.86
C ASP A 62 -3.13 7.83 -15.26
N SER A 63 -2.80 6.87 -14.40
CA SER A 63 -3.02 5.45 -14.58
C SER A 63 -4.20 5.04 -13.71
N LEU A 64 -5.41 5.01 -14.29
CA LEU A 64 -6.52 4.27 -13.68
C LEU A 64 -6.11 2.80 -13.62
N PHE A 65 -5.60 2.39 -12.47
CA PHE A 65 -5.17 1.02 -12.24
C PHE A 65 -6.42 0.18 -11.96
N ASP A 66 -6.78 -0.70 -12.89
CA ASP A 66 -7.99 -1.52 -12.84
C ASP A 66 -7.76 -2.93 -12.26
N GLY A 67 -6.53 -3.23 -11.82
CA GLY A 67 -6.15 -4.51 -11.24
C GLY A 67 -6.44 -4.64 -9.74
N THR A 68 -6.11 -5.81 -9.20
CA THR A 68 -6.17 -6.06 -7.75
C THR A 68 -4.98 -5.44 -7.03
N PHE A 69 -5.08 -5.30 -5.71
CA PHE A 69 -3.94 -4.88 -4.87
C PHE A 69 -2.67 -5.69 -5.11
N LEU A 70 -2.80 -7.00 -5.37
CA LEU A 70 -1.66 -7.88 -5.67
C LEU A 70 -1.09 -7.64 -7.07
N ASP A 71 -1.94 -7.32 -8.05
CA ASP A 71 -1.49 -6.94 -9.39
C ASP A 71 -0.67 -5.65 -9.33
N LEU A 72 -1.07 -4.69 -8.49
CA LEU A 72 -0.30 -3.46 -8.25
C LEU A 72 1.06 -3.78 -7.63
N GLY A 73 1.08 -4.64 -6.61
CA GLY A 73 2.31 -5.10 -5.98
C GLY A 73 3.26 -5.79 -6.97
N ALA A 74 2.73 -6.65 -7.84
CA ALA A 74 3.50 -7.31 -8.89
C ALA A 74 4.04 -6.31 -9.92
N GLY A 75 3.22 -5.34 -10.33
CA GLY A 75 3.63 -4.25 -11.22
C GLY A 75 4.79 -3.44 -10.64
N LEU A 76 4.69 -3.03 -9.38
CA LEU A 76 5.76 -2.31 -8.68
C LEU A 76 7.02 -3.17 -8.58
N TRP A 77 6.91 -4.45 -8.19
CA TRP A 77 8.06 -5.35 -8.07
C TRP A 77 8.80 -5.52 -9.39
N ASN A 78 8.06 -5.66 -10.48
CA ASN A 78 8.65 -5.75 -11.82
C ASN A 78 9.24 -4.42 -12.32
N HIS A 79 8.83 -3.29 -11.73
CA HIS A 79 9.36 -1.96 -12.02
C HIS A 79 10.64 -1.62 -11.24
N VAL A 80 10.91 -2.29 -10.12
CA VAL A 80 12.08 -2.06 -9.23
C VAL A 80 13.42 -1.96 -9.97
N PRO A 81 13.78 -2.85 -10.93
CA PRO A 81 15.05 -2.73 -11.64
C PRO A 81 15.21 -1.45 -12.46
N GLY A 82 14.11 -0.92 -13.02
CA GLY A 82 14.13 0.36 -13.73
C GLY A 82 14.33 1.54 -12.79
N MET A 83 13.67 1.49 -11.62
CA MET A 83 13.89 2.46 -10.56
C MET A 83 15.34 2.40 -10.07
N SER A 84 15.92 1.22 -9.84
CA SER A 84 17.27 1.10 -9.28
C SER A 84 18.32 1.73 -10.19
N VAL A 85 18.22 1.54 -11.51
CA VAL A 85 19.07 2.25 -12.49
C VAL A 85 18.91 3.77 -12.37
N THR A 86 17.68 4.26 -12.20
CA THR A 86 17.41 5.69 -12.06
C THR A 86 18.02 6.26 -10.77
N PHE A 87 17.92 5.53 -9.66
CA PHE A 87 18.56 5.89 -8.39
C PHE A 87 20.09 5.97 -8.53
N GLU A 88 20.71 5.01 -9.22
CA GLU A 88 22.15 5.00 -9.48
C GLU A 88 22.58 6.23 -10.30
N VAL A 89 21.93 6.52 -11.43
CA VAL A 89 22.35 7.64 -12.30
C VAL A 89 22.05 9.01 -11.69
N THR A 90 21.03 9.12 -10.85
CA THR A 90 20.71 10.35 -10.12
C THR A 90 21.48 10.50 -8.82
N HIS A 91 22.36 9.54 -8.49
CA HIS A 91 23.15 9.51 -7.26
C HIS A 91 22.28 9.59 -6.00
N GLN A 92 21.09 9.00 -6.05
CA GLN A 92 20.18 8.90 -4.91
C GLN A 92 20.38 7.55 -4.21
N GLU A 93 20.21 7.54 -2.89
CA GLU A 93 20.26 6.30 -2.12
C GLU A 93 18.95 5.53 -2.28
N TRP A 94 19.06 4.22 -2.52
CA TRP A 94 17.90 3.34 -2.57
C TRP A 94 17.16 3.33 -1.22
N PRO A 95 15.85 3.57 -1.18
CA PRO A 95 15.11 3.66 0.08
C PRO A 95 15.00 2.28 0.73
N LEU A 96 15.36 2.20 2.02
CA LEU A 96 15.03 1.05 2.86
C LEU A 96 13.58 1.15 3.32
N LEU A 97 12.81 0.10 3.04
CA LEU A 97 11.41 -0.03 3.42
C LEU A 97 11.23 -1.27 4.31
N SER A 98 10.59 -1.09 5.46
CA SER A 98 10.02 -2.20 6.22
C SER A 98 8.79 -2.76 5.51
N GLU A 99 8.36 -3.97 5.88
CA GLU A 99 7.12 -4.59 5.38
C GLU A 99 5.91 -3.66 5.59
N ALA A 100 5.77 -3.07 6.78
CA ALA A 100 4.66 -2.17 7.08
C ALA A 100 4.68 -0.89 6.22
N GLU A 101 5.86 -0.33 5.96
CA GLU A 101 6.00 0.83 5.09
C GLU A 101 5.68 0.49 3.63
N ALA A 102 6.16 -0.66 3.14
CA ALA A 102 5.86 -1.13 1.79
C ALA A 102 4.36 -1.34 1.58
N THR A 103 3.67 -1.98 2.53
CA THR A 103 2.22 -2.18 2.45
C THR A 103 1.45 -0.86 2.55
N SER A 104 1.93 0.09 3.36
CA SER A 104 1.34 1.44 3.44
C SER A 104 1.48 2.21 2.13
N LEU A 105 2.65 2.13 1.48
CA LEU A 105 2.89 2.72 0.16
C LEU A 105 1.98 2.08 -0.89
N LEU A 106 1.92 0.75 -0.96
CA LEU A 106 1.04 0.05 -1.90
C LEU A 106 -0.44 0.40 -1.68
N SER A 107 -0.87 0.56 -0.43
CA SER A 107 -2.26 0.95 -0.12
C SER A 107 -2.56 2.36 -0.57
N PHE A 108 -1.62 3.28 -0.35
CA PHE A 108 -1.74 4.63 -0.87
C PHE A 108 -1.84 4.65 -2.41
N LEU A 109 -0.94 3.92 -3.10
CA LEU A 109 -0.95 3.83 -4.56
C LEU A 109 -2.24 3.19 -5.09
N TYR A 110 -2.75 2.16 -4.41
CA TYR A 110 -4.00 1.50 -4.78
C TYR A 110 -5.22 2.42 -4.68
N PHE A 111 -5.22 3.34 -3.70
CA PHE A 111 -6.32 4.27 -3.47
C PHE A 111 -6.08 5.68 -4.03
N ILE A 112 -4.96 5.92 -4.73
CA ILE A 112 -4.54 7.27 -5.10
C ILE A 112 -5.59 7.99 -5.95
N ASP A 113 -6.25 7.28 -6.85
CA ASP A 113 -7.33 7.81 -7.71
C ASP A 113 -8.56 8.24 -6.90
N TYR A 114 -8.80 7.63 -5.74
CA TYR A 114 -9.89 7.98 -4.83
C TYR A 114 -9.54 9.15 -3.89
N LEU A 115 -8.24 9.45 -3.73
CA LEU A 115 -7.73 10.48 -2.82
C LEU A 115 -7.36 11.78 -3.54
N GLY A 116 -6.93 11.69 -4.80
CA GLY A 116 -6.36 12.81 -5.56
C GLY A 116 -7.39 13.76 -6.17
N GLN A 117 -8.62 13.30 -6.40
CA GLN A 117 -9.69 14.15 -6.94
C GLN A 117 -10.48 14.78 -5.78
N PRO A 118 -10.44 16.11 -5.58
CA PRO A 118 -11.33 16.75 -4.63
C PRO A 118 -12.76 16.46 -5.06
N GLY A 119 -13.52 15.77 -4.20
CA GLY A 119 -14.93 15.51 -4.46
C GLY A 119 -15.70 16.82 -4.61
N ASP A 120 -16.71 16.86 -5.47
CA ASP A 120 -17.61 18.00 -5.59
C ASP A 120 -18.49 18.08 -4.32
N PRO A 121 -18.40 19.16 -3.51
CA PRO A 121 -19.19 19.29 -2.30
C PRO A 121 -20.71 19.29 -2.55
N GLN A 122 -21.17 19.85 -3.68
CA GLN A 122 -22.59 19.88 -4.03
C GLN A 122 -23.09 18.48 -4.39
N GLU A 123 -22.27 17.74 -5.13
CA GLU A 123 -22.58 16.34 -5.45
C GLU A 123 -22.55 15.48 -4.18
N GLY A 124 -21.60 15.72 -3.28
CA GLY A 124 -21.52 15.09 -1.97
C GLY A 124 -22.80 15.33 -1.15
N GLU A 125 -23.29 16.58 -1.10
CA GLU A 125 -24.55 16.93 -0.45
C GLU A 125 -25.75 16.20 -1.08
N ARG A 126 -25.82 16.16 -2.42
CA ARG A 126 -26.88 15.47 -3.17
C ARG A 126 -26.90 13.97 -2.88
N VAL A 127 -25.74 13.33 -2.81
CA VAL A 127 -25.62 11.91 -2.45
C VAL A 127 -25.99 11.71 -0.98
N PHE A 128 -25.48 12.53 -0.06
CA PHE A 128 -25.70 12.39 1.37
C PHE A 128 -27.18 12.53 1.75
N GLY A 129 -27.86 13.57 1.26
CA GLY A 129 -29.27 13.83 1.55
C GLY A 129 -30.27 13.12 0.62
N GLY A 130 -29.82 12.70 -0.55
CA GLY A 130 -30.66 12.11 -1.60
C GLY A 130 -30.34 10.64 -1.85
N SER A 131 -29.67 10.36 -2.97
CA SER A 131 -29.55 9.01 -3.53
C SER A 131 -28.76 8.03 -2.67
N GLY A 132 -27.83 8.51 -1.84
CA GLY A 132 -27.07 7.68 -0.89
C GLY A 132 -27.80 7.47 0.44
N GLY A 133 -28.85 8.26 0.74
CA GLY A 133 -29.68 8.10 1.93
C GLY A 133 -28.95 8.27 3.27
N CYS A 134 -27.70 8.74 3.27
CA CYS A 134 -26.84 8.82 4.45
C CYS A 134 -27.46 9.70 5.53
N GLY A 135 -28.11 10.80 5.14
CA GLY A 135 -28.82 11.74 6.00
C GLY A 135 -29.97 11.11 6.80
N SER A 136 -30.48 9.94 6.38
CA SER A 136 -31.51 9.19 7.12
C SER A 136 -30.99 8.57 8.42
N CYS A 137 -29.67 8.40 8.58
CA CYS A 137 -29.02 7.88 9.79
C CYS A 137 -27.94 8.81 10.38
N HIS A 138 -27.23 9.57 9.53
CA HIS A 138 -26.13 10.44 9.93
C HIS A 138 -26.50 11.92 9.79
N VAL A 139 -25.97 12.75 10.70
CA VAL A 139 -26.10 14.21 10.69
C VAL A 139 -24.71 14.81 10.71
N ILE A 140 -24.42 15.69 9.74
CA ILE A 140 -23.14 16.39 9.66
C ILE A 140 -23.19 17.57 10.64
N GLY A 141 -22.19 17.69 11.53
CA GLY A 141 -22.11 18.78 12.51
C GLY A 141 -22.75 18.51 13.88
N GLY A 142 -23.18 17.27 14.17
CA GLY A 142 -23.53 16.84 15.53
C GLY A 142 -24.83 17.42 16.11
N GLY A 143 -25.77 17.88 15.29
CA GLY A 143 -27.09 18.30 15.75
C GLY A 143 -28.01 17.12 16.01
N ASP A 144 -28.63 17.04 17.21
CA ASP A 144 -29.64 16.02 17.49
C ASP A 144 -30.84 16.14 16.54
N ARG A 145 -31.46 14.99 16.25
CA ARG A 145 -32.75 14.96 15.56
C ARG A 145 -33.84 15.16 16.61
N ARG A 146 -34.52 16.30 16.53
CA ARG A 146 -35.86 16.46 17.11
C ARG A 146 -36.92 15.82 16.22
#